data_AF-A0AAE9JAX9-F1
#
_entry.id   AF-A0AAE9JAX9-F1
#
_cell.length_a   1.000
_cell.length_b   1.000
_cell.length_c   1.000
_cell.angle_alpha   90.00
_cell.angle_beta   90.00
_cell.angle_gamma   90.00
#
_symmetry.space_group_name_H-M   'P 1'
#
loop_
_entity.id
_entity.type
_entity.pdbx_description
1 polymer ?
#
loop_
_entity_poly.entity_id
_entity_poly.type
_entity_poly.pdbx_seq_one_letter_code
_entity_poly.pdbx_strand_id
1 'polypeptide(L)'
;MLEQRTMLKNWTLNQQISYSLCSKKCKDLIQSLGQKFKFNFFVSKHLEIEIYKKTDRFLRANIEYCPEKQEVKFSSPDDRKYKFELNFKMSLKAFLEHLRTIYGCNTPNLMFREELEGLDMIELKDAMSGFQISNMTILNTVTSDSFSKALDFYTSPKRMILAVNRRDFPFSEFNSGFKGKQFEIVKVMEYPLEQLQLFRSVISKYIEIDCLFCNPWMFNLVLKDWINGEGSAWRDHLEALYLRFNKSHLPDNYEEVIIDGIEFQRESLQKQPYDVPHFDDNEFWELSNEMHARFGIRRVTDGKKATVILDSFKNSFYFKLIIGH
;
A
#
# COMPACT_ATOMS: atom_id res chain seq x y z
N MET A 1 38.93 -12.46 13.87
CA MET A 1 37.67 -12.55 13.08
C MET A 1 36.42 -12.49 13.97
N LEU A 2 36.28 -13.34 15.01
CA LEU A 2 35.09 -13.33 15.90
C LEU A 2 34.95 -12.04 16.73
N GLU A 3 36.06 -11.56 17.32
CA GLU A 3 36.08 -10.30 18.08
C GLU A 3 35.74 -9.07 17.23
N GLN A 4 36.29 -9.01 16.01
CA GLN A 4 35.99 -7.94 15.04
C GLN A 4 34.51 -7.93 14.64
N ARG A 5 33.90 -9.10 14.41
CA ARG A 5 32.46 -9.21 14.14
C ARG A 5 31.61 -8.75 15.32
N THR A 6 32.03 -9.07 16.54
CA THR A 6 31.33 -8.68 17.76
C THR A 6 31.40 -7.17 17.98
N MET A 7 32.56 -6.56 17.74
CA MET A 7 32.73 -5.11 17.79
C MET A 7 31.86 -4.39 16.75
N LEU A 8 31.85 -4.87 15.49
CA LEU A 8 31.07 -4.25 14.42
C LEU A 8 29.56 -4.32 14.66
N LYS A 9 29.05 -5.36 15.34
CA LYS A 9 27.64 -5.43 15.73
C LYS A 9 27.22 -4.32 16.71
N ASN A 10 28.18 -3.78 17.47
CA ASN A 10 27.93 -2.69 18.42
C ASN A 10 28.05 -1.31 17.76
N TRP A 11 28.50 -1.24 16.50
CA TRP A 11 28.53 0.01 15.76
C TRP A 11 27.13 0.41 15.31
N THR A 12 26.91 1.72 15.24
CA THR A 12 25.71 2.29 14.62
C THR A 12 25.63 1.91 13.14
N LEU A 13 24.42 1.90 12.56
CA LEU A 13 24.23 1.50 11.17
C LEU A 13 24.95 2.43 10.19
N ASN A 14 24.98 3.73 10.45
CA ASN A 14 25.75 4.67 9.61
C ASN A 14 27.24 4.33 9.64
N GLN A 15 27.82 4.02 10.81
CA GLN A 15 29.22 3.58 10.90
C GLN A 15 29.48 2.28 10.12
N GLN A 16 28.56 1.31 10.21
CA GLN A 16 28.67 0.06 9.45
C GLN A 16 28.60 0.29 7.93
N ILE A 17 27.68 1.14 7.47
CA ILE A 17 27.55 1.53 6.07
C ILE A 17 28.83 2.23 5.60
N SER A 18 29.31 3.24 6.33
CA SER A 18 30.57 3.94 6.00
C SER A 18 31.75 2.97 5.90
N TYR A 19 31.89 2.06 6.88
CA TYR A 19 32.97 1.08 6.90
C TYR A 19 32.91 0.12 5.71
N SER A 20 31.71 -0.35 5.36
CA SER A 20 31.51 -1.26 4.24
C SER A 20 31.90 -0.65 2.89
N LEU A 21 31.87 0.68 2.76
CA LEU A 21 32.27 1.41 1.56
C LEU A 21 33.80 1.53 1.41
N CYS A 22 34.59 1.28 2.46
CA CYS A 22 36.05 1.47 2.41
C CYS A 22 36.79 0.43 1.55
N SER A 23 36.31 -0.82 1.49
CA SER A 23 36.90 -1.88 0.66
C SER A 23 35.99 -3.09 0.53
N LYS A 24 36.27 -3.96 -0.45
CA LYS A 24 35.58 -5.26 -0.59
C LYS A 24 35.65 -6.09 0.69
N LYS A 25 36.81 -6.13 1.37
CA LYS A 25 36.99 -6.86 2.62
C LYS A 25 36.10 -6.32 3.75
N CYS A 26 35.93 -5.00 3.82
CA CYS A 26 35.04 -4.38 4.80
C CYS A 26 33.57 -4.70 4.47
N LYS A 27 33.19 -4.64 3.19
CA LYS A 27 31.86 -5.04 2.71
C LYS A 27 31.53 -6.47 3.10
N ASP A 28 32.42 -7.41 2.78
CA ASP A 28 32.25 -8.83 3.06
C ASP A 28 32.15 -9.10 4.57
N LEU A 29 32.88 -8.32 5.39
CA LEU A 29 32.82 -8.44 6.84
C LEU A 29 31.46 -7.98 7.40
N ILE A 30 30.93 -6.83 6.96
CA ILE A 30 29.58 -6.37 7.36
C ILE A 30 28.50 -7.34 6.87
N GLN A 31 28.59 -7.78 5.61
CA GLN A 31 27.66 -8.78 5.06
C GLN A 31 27.68 -10.08 5.90
N SER A 32 28.86 -10.51 6.36
CA SER A 32 29.00 -11.71 7.20
C SER A 32 28.36 -11.60 8.59
N LEU A 33 27.90 -10.42 9.01
CA LEU A 33 27.14 -10.27 10.25
C LEU A 33 25.72 -10.87 10.15
N GLY A 34 25.23 -11.11 8.91
CA GLY A 34 23.95 -11.78 8.67
C GLY A 34 22.74 -11.01 9.19
N GLN A 35 22.88 -9.69 9.37
CA GLN A 35 21.82 -8.85 9.90
C GLN A 35 20.75 -8.63 8.82
N LYS A 36 19.48 -8.80 9.21
CA LYS A 36 18.32 -8.59 8.34
C LYS A 36 17.59 -7.33 8.77
N PHE A 37 17.37 -6.43 7.82
CA PHE A 37 16.64 -5.19 8.02
C PHE A 37 15.45 -5.12 7.05
N LYS A 38 14.41 -4.36 7.43
CA LYS A 38 13.35 -3.92 6.52
C LYS A 38 13.69 -2.50 6.06
N PHE A 39 13.44 -2.20 4.79
CA PHE A 39 13.60 -0.87 4.23
C PHE A 39 12.25 -0.27 3.84
N ASN A 40 12.03 0.99 4.23
CA ASN A 40 10.97 1.82 3.68
C ASN A 40 11.62 2.94 2.88
N PHE A 41 11.26 3.04 1.60
CA PHE A 41 11.75 4.06 0.69
C PHE A 41 10.65 5.09 0.52
N PHE A 42 10.98 6.35 0.75
CA PHE A 42 10.09 7.48 0.58
C PHE A 42 10.61 8.34 -0.55
N VAL A 43 9.83 8.42 -1.62
CA VAL A 43 10.15 9.13 -2.85
C VAL A 43 9.42 10.46 -2.84
N SER A 44 10.17 11.55 -2.96
CA SER A 44 9.70 12.92 -3.12
C SER A 44 10.70 13.70 -4.01
N LYS A 45 11.01 14.97 -3.74
CA LYS A 45 12.17 15.67 -4.31
C LYS A 45 13.53 15.02 -3.97
N HIS A 46 13.58 14.11 -3.00
CA HIS A 46 14.75 13.33 -2.63
C HIS A 46 14.33 11.90 -2.27
N LEU A 47 15.28 10.97 -2.25
CA LEU A 47 15.04 9.61 -1.75
C LEU A 47 15.38 9.55 -0.27
N GLU A 48 14.39 9.27 0.56
CA GLU A 48 14.59 8.95 1.96
C GLU A 48 14.48 7.44 2.18
N ILE A 49 15.45 6.86 2.86
CA ILE A 49 15.48 5.45 3.22
C ILE A 49 15.46 5.34 4.74
N GLU A 50 14.44 4.69 5.26
CA GLU A 50 14.38 4.28 6.66
C GLU A 50 14.73 2.79 6.80
N ILE A 51 15.66 2.49 7.70
CA ILE A 51 16.18 1.15 7.95
C ILE A 51 15.72 0.66 9.33
N TYR A 52 15.01 -0.46 9.35
CA TYR A 52 14.37 -1.05 10.51
C TYR A 52 14.96 -2.40 10.86
N LYS A 53 15.04 -2.73 12.15
CA LYS A 53 15.32 -4.10 12.62
C LYS A 53 14.16 -4.50 13.51
N LYS A 54 13.33 -5.44 13.04
CA LYS A 54 12.13 -6.11 13.62
C LYS A 54 11.25 -5.38 14.66
N THR A 55 11.79 -4.65 15.62
CA THR A 55 11.09 -3.97 16.71
C THR A 55 11.36 -2.46 16.79
N ASP A 56 12.45 -1.94 16.21
CA ASP A 56 12.79 -0.51 16.34
C ASP A 56 13.24 0.13 15.01
N ARG A 57 13.09 1.46 14.94
CA ARG A 57 13.64 2.29 13.85
C ARG A 57 15.09 2.62 14.19
N PHE A 58 16.03 2.37 13.28
CA PHE A 58 17.46 2.50 13.60
C PHE A 58 18.18 3.62 12.86
N LEU A 59 17.77 3.94 11.63
CA LEU A 59 18.50 4.91 10.81
C LEU A 59 17.61 5.48 9.72
N ARG A 60 17.73 6.78 9.49
CA ARG A 60 17.19 7.47 8.32
C ARG A 60 18.34 8.00 7.48
N ALA A 61 18.32 7.70 6.19
CA ALA A 61 19.25 8.20 5.20
C ALA A 61 18.48 9.07 4.20
N ASN A 62 18.89 10.32 4.02
CA ASN A 62 18.32 11.23 3.04
C ASN A 62 19.32 11.38 1.88
N ILE A 63 18.85 11.20 0.65
CA ILE A 63 19.68 11.09 -0.54
C ILE A 63 19.12 12.02 -1.61
N GLU A 64 19.90 13.01 -2.01
CA GLU A 64 19.55 13.91 -3.11
C GLU A 64 19.74 13.22 -4.47
N TYR A 65 18.84 13.45 -5.42
CA TYR A 65 18.93 12.87 -6.77
C TYR A 65 20.00 13.59 -7.58
N CYS A 66 21.25 13.20 -7.38
CA CYS A 66 22.41 13.78 -8.07
C CYS A 66 23.13 12.71 -8.91
N PRO A 67 23.03 12.74 -10.26
CA PRO A 67 23.47 11.63 -11.12
C PRO A 67 24.96 11.24 -10.94
N GLU A 68 25.82 12.21 -10.69
CA GLU A 68 27.29 12.03 -10.68
C GLU A 68 27.91 11.90 -9.28
N LYS A 69 27.21 12.34 -8.23
CA LYS A 69 27.69 12.35 -6.85
C LYS A 69 26.53 12.15 -5.92
N GLN A 70 26.70 11.33 -4.89
CA GLN A 70 25.65 11.09 -3.92
C GLN A 70 26.11 11.65 -2.58
N GLU A 71 25.30 12.57 -2.08
CA GLU A 71 25.37 13.04 -0.70
C GLU A 71 24.30 12.31 0.09
N VAL A 72 24.73 11.56 1.10
CA VAL A 72 23.83 10.81 1.99
C VAL A 72 23.89 11.40 3.38
N LYS A 73 22.80 12.01 3.81
CA LYS A 73 22.66 12.64 5.12
C LYS A 73 21.94 11.70 6.07
N PHE A 74 22.64 11.23 7.10
CA PHE A 74 22.09 10.33 8.11
C PHE A 74 21.55 11.10 9.31
N SER A 75 20.42 10.64 9.81
CA SER A 75 19.76 11.14 11.00
C SER A 75 19.11 9.99 11.79
N SER A 76 18.78 10.27 13.04
CA SER A 76 17.91 9.38 13.81
C SER A 76 16.45 9.58 13.34
N PRO A 77 15.61 8.54 13.36
CA PRO A 77 14.18 8.68 13.12
C PRO A 77 13.50 9.71 14.04
N ASP A 78 13.93 9.79 15.31
CA ASP A 78 13.33 10.66 16.32
C ASP A 78 13.85 12.11 16.27
N ASP A 79 15.06 12.30 15.75
CA ASP A 79 15.69 13.60 15.59
C ASP A 79 16.12 13.78 14.13
N ARG A 80 15.27 14.47 13.39
CA ARG A 80 15.39 14.70 11.94
C ARG A 80 16.53 15.65 11.58
N LYS A 81 17.19 16.28 12.56
CA LYS A 81 18.39 17.07 12.27
C LYS A 81 19.51 16.13 11.85
N TYR A 82 20.15 16.44 10.73
CA TYR A 82 21.26 15.64 10.22
C TYR A 82 22.40 15.60 11.24
N LYS A 83 22.89 14.39 11.52
CA LYS A 83 23.96 14.16 12.50
C LYS A 83 25.26 13.74 11.85
N PHE A 84 25.19 13.18 10.64
CA PHE A 84 26.33 12.61 9.96
C PHE A 84 26.10 12.62 8.44
N GLU A 85 27.07 13.09 7.69
CA GLU A 85 26.99 13.20 6.24
C GLU A 85 28.06 12.32 5.59
N LEU A 86 27.66 11.50 4.62
CA LEU A 86 28.56 10.74 3.77
C LEU A 86 28.52 11.30 2.36
N ASN A 87 29.68 11.80 1.93
CA ASN A 87 29.90 12.23 0.56
C ASN A 87 30.78 11.20 -0.14
N PHE A 88 30.26 10.57 -1.19
CA PHE A 88 31.01 9.60 -1.98
C PHE A 88 30.73 9.76 -3.47
N LYS A 89 31.75 9.44 -4.27
CA LYS A 89 31.67 9.43 -5.73
C LYS A 89 31.14 8.08 -6.21
N MET A 90 29.85 7.82 -6.01
CA MET A 90 29.17 6.67 -6.58
C MET A 90 27.74 7.07 -6.96
N SER A 91 27.13 6.39 -7.93
CA SER A 91 25.75 6.67 -8.33
C SER A 91 24.73 6.14 -7.33
N LEU A 92 23.49 6.65 -7.38
CA LEU A 92 22.39 6.16 -6.56
C LEU A 92 22.20 4.64 -6.71
N LYS A 93 22.21 4.14 -7.96
CA LYS A 93 22.11 2.71 -8.27
C LYS A 93 23.18 1.89 -7.56
N ALA A 94 24.45 2.32 -7.62
CA ALA A 94 25.56 1.63 -6.98
C ALA A 94 25.42 1.64 -5.45
N PHE A 95 24.94 2.73 -4.87
CA PHE A 95 24.70 2.82 -3.43
C PHE A 95 23.55 1.91 -2.97
N LEU A 96 22.42 1.92 -3.68
CA LEU A 96 21.29 1.05 -3.38
C LEU A 96 21.65 -0.44 -3.52
N GLU A 97 22.42 -0.78 -4.56
CA GLU A 97 22.95 -2.13 -4.77
C GLU A 97 23.89 -2.56 -3.63
N HIS A 98 24.71 -1.63 -3.15
CA HIS A 98 25.58 -1.87 -2.00
C HIS A 98 24.77 -2.15 -0.74
N LEU A 99 23.75 -1.34 -0.41
CA LEU A 99 22.84 -1.58 0.71
C LEU A 99 22.12 -2.92 0.59
N ARG A 100 21.61 -3.25 -0.60
CA ARG A 100 20.99 -4.54 -0.92
C ARG A 100 21.94 -5.70 -0.63
N THR A 101 23.19 -5.58 -1.04
CA THR A 101 24.22 -6.62 -0.85
C THR A 101 24.55 -6.85 0.62
N ILE A 102 24.79 -5.78 1.39
CA ILE A 102 25.28 -5.91 2.78
C ILE A 102 24.17 -6.34 3.76
N TYR A 103 22.90 -6.01 3.48
CA TYR A 103 21.77 -6.29 4.37
C TYR A 103 20.76 -7.30 3.82
N GLY A 104 20.93 -7.77 2.57
CA GLY A 104 20.07 -8.77 1.95
C GLY A 104 18.62 -8.31 1.77
N CYS A 105 18.35 -7.01 1.74
CA CYS A 105 16.99 -6.47 1.63
C CYS A 105 16.63 -6.29 0.16
N ASN A 106 15.82 -7.20 -0.38
CA ASN A 106 15.38 -7.18 -1.78
C ASN A 106 13.97 -6.61 -1.97
N THR A 107 13.17 -6.51 -0.91
CA THR A 107 11.73 -6.18 -0.99
C THR A 107 11.40 -4.96 -0.12
N PRO A 108 11.85 -3.73 -0.49
CA PRO A 108 11.51 -2.53 0.25
C PRO A 108 10.02 -2.20 0.07
N ASN A 109 9.43 -1.53 1.07
CA ASN A 109 8.15 -0.87 0.86
C ASN A 109 8.41 0.48 0.21
N LEU A 110 7.71 0.78 -0.88
CA LEU A 110 7.88 2.03 -1.61
C LEU A 110 6.74 2.98 -1.29
N MET A 111 7.05 4.21 -0.89
CA MET A 111 6.08 5.23 -0.59
C MET A 111 6.35 6.48 -1.43
N PHE A 112 5.43 6.81 -2.33
CA PHE A 112 5.44 8.07 -3.04
C PHE A 112 4.75 9.12 -2.17
N ARG A 113 5.47 10.20 -1.86
CA ARG A 113 4.99 11.37 -1.11
C ARG A 113 4.78 12.54 -2.09
N GLU A 114 4.49 13.69 -1.52
CA GLU A 114 4.29 14.91 -2.28
C GLU A 114 5.54 15.37 -3.02
N GLU A 115 5.34 16.28 -3.99
CA GLU A 115 6.40 16.98 -4.71
C GLU A 115 7.21 16.12 -5.70
N LEU A 116 6.55 15.30 -6.51
CA LEU A 116 7.21 14.51 -7.58
C LEU A 116 7.52 15.31 -8.85
N GLU A 117 7.07 16.57 -8.94
CA GLU A 117 7.32 17.41 -10.11
C GLU A 117 8.82 17.61 -10.37
N GLY A 118 9.24 17.36 -11.61
CA GLY A 118 10.65 17.46 -12.01
C GLY A 118 11.53 16.28 -11.61
N LEU A 119 11.00 15.28 -10.90
CA LEU A 119 11.73 14.04 -10.61
C LEU A 119 11.82 13.17 -11.87
N ASP A 120 13.04 12.73 -12.22
CA ASP A 120 13.25 11.72 -13.24
C ASP A 120 12.89 10.33 -12.70
N MET A 121 11.62 9.96 -12.87
CA MET A 121 11.08 8.66 -12.47
C MET A 121 11.71 7.49 -13.24
N ILE A 122 12.26 7.72 -14.44
CA ILE A 122 12.92 6.67 -15.24
C ILE A 122 14.29 6.36 -14.64
N GLU A 123 15.08 7.39 -14.34
CA GLU A 123 16.39 7.23 -13.70
C GLU A 123 16.24 6.58 -12.32
N LEU A 124 15.26 7.03 -11.53
CA LEU A 124 14.98 6.44 -10.22
C LEU A 124 14.57 4.96 -10.34
N LYS A 125 13.75 4.61 -11.34
CA LYS A 125 13.37 3.22 -11.60
C LYS A 125 14.58 2.37 -11.99
N ASP A 126 15.48 2.89 -12.83
CA ASP A 126 16.73 2.18 -13.17
C ASP A 126 17.61 1.96 -11.94
N ALA A 127 17.74 2.98 -11.07
CA ALA A 127 18.47 2.86 -9.82
C ALA A 127 17.88 1.79 -8.88
N MET A 128 16.56 1.56 -8.95
CA MET A 128 15.83 0.58 -8.15
C MET A 128 15.63 -0.79 -8.83
N SER A 129 16.17 -1.00 -10.03
CA SER A 129 15.92 -2.21 -10.86
C SER A 129 16.24 -3.57 -10.19
N GLY A 130 17.06 -3.59 -9.14
CA GLY A 130 17.38 -4.79 -8.37
C GLY A 130 16.37 -5.16 -7.27
N PHE A 131 15.37 -4.33 -7.00
CA PHE A 131 14.40 -4.57 -5.92
C PHE A 131 13.11 -5.22 -6.42
N GLN A 132 12.57 -6.13 -5.62
CA GLN A 132 11.24 -6.69 -5.80
C GLN A 132 10.20 -5.81 -5.11
N ILE A 133 9.73 -4.79 -5.82
CA ILE A 133 8.66 -3.90 -5.33
C ILE A 133 7.32 -4.61 -5.50
N SER A 134 6.74 -4.97 -4.35
CA SER A 134 5.42 -5.62 -4.26
C SER A 134 4.40 -4.84 -3.44
N ASN A 135 4.88 -3.90 -2.61
CA ASN A 135 4.03 -3.05 -1.79
C ASN A 135 4.33 -1.59 -2.11
N MET A 136 3.28 -0.81 -2.36
CA MET A 136 3.40 0.62 -2.61
C MET A 136 2.36 1.41 -1.82
N THR A 137 2.77 2.56 -1.30
CA THR A 137 1.87 3.58 -0.77
C THR A 137 2.03 4.84 -1.61
N ILE A 138 0.92 5.47 -1.99
CA ILE A 138 0.91 6.70 -2.76
C ILE A 138 0.11 7.70 -1.95
N LEU A 139 0.78 8.75 -1.50
CA LEU A 139 0.19 9.83 -0.72
C LEU A 139 0.02 11.07 -1.61
N ASN A 140 -1.24 11.49 -1.76
CA ASN A 140 -1.67 12.87 -1.93
C ASN A 140 -0.76 13.84 -2.72
N THR A 141 -0.90 14.00 -4.05
CA THR A 141 -0.27 15.03 -4.97
C THR A 141 0.44 14.43 -6.19
N VAL A 142 0.16 13.19 -6.54
CA VAL A 142 0.54 12.69 -7.86
C VAL A 142 -0.49 13.11 -8.90
N THR A 143 -0.05 13.83 -9.93
CA THR A 143 -0.77 13.91 -11.19
C THR A 143 -0.98 12.51 -11.77
N SER A 144 -1.93 12.33 -12.68
CA SER A 144 -2.18 11.03 -13.33
C SER A 144 -0.98 10.42 -14.05
N ASP A 145 -0.15 11.26 -14.65
CA ASP A 145 1.13 10.87 -15.26
C ASP A 145 2.11 10.33 -14.19
N SER A 146 2.23 11.04 -13.06
CA SER A 146 3.08 10.62 -11.94
C SER A 146 2.58 9.32 -11.30
N PHE A 147 1.27 9.15 -11.21
CA PHE A 147 0.64 7.91 -10.71
C PHE A 147 0.98 6.72 -11.60
N SER A 148 0.80 6.86 -12.92
CA SER A 148 1.12 5.78 -13.88
C SER A 148 2.61 5.41 -13.83
N LYS A 149 3.50 6.41 -13.81
CA LYS A 149 4.94 6.22 -13.65
C LYS A 149 5.32 5.58 -12.32
N ALA A 150 4.62 5.90 -11.23
CA ALA A 150 4.83 5.26 -9.94
C ALA A 150 4.47 3.77 -9.99
N LEU A 151 3.31 3.42 -10.59
CA LEU A 151 2.90 2.02 -10.74
C LEU A 151 3.86 1.18 -11.58
N ASP A 152 4.68 1.81 -12.42
CA ASP A 152 5.72 1.13 -13.20
C ASP A 152 6.90 0.64 -12.36
N PHE A 153 7.01 1.05 -11.10
CA PHE A 153 8.01 0.50 -10.17
C PHE A 153 7.66 -0.91 -9.69
N TYR A 154 6.39 -1.32 -9.77
CA TYR A 154 6.01 -2.68 -9.39
C TYR A 154 6.71 -3.70 -10.28
N THR A 155 7.33 -4.70 -9.65
CA THR A 155 7.82 -5.90 -10.32
C THR A 155 6.91 -7.10 -10.08
N SER A 156 6.20 -7.13 -8.94
CA SER A 156 5.19 -8.13 -8.61
C SER A 156 4.15 -7.49 -7.69
N PRO A 157 3.10 -6.85 -8.23
CA PRO A 157 2.13 -6.12 -7.43
C PRO A 157 1.42 -7.05 -6.44
N LYS A 158 1.43 -6.69 -5.16
CA LYS A 158 0.67 -7.35 -4.10
C LYS A 158 -0.24 -6.36 -3.40
N ARG A 159 0.33 -5.31 -2.82
CA ARG A 159 -0.41 -4.34 -1.99
C ARG A 159 -0.22 -2.92 -2.50
N MET A 160 -1.34 -2.22 -2.67
CA MET A 160 -1.35 -0.78 -2.90
C MET A 160 -2.14 -0.07 -1.81
N ILE A 161 -1.59 1.02 -1.27
CA ILE A 161 -2.32 1.97 -0.42
C ILE A 161 -2.33 3.30 -1.16
N LEU A 162 -3.51 3.89 -1.34
CA LEU A 162 -3.70 5.18 -1.97
C LEU A 162 -4.37 6.11 -0.96
N ALA A 163 -3.71 7.18 -0.54
CA ALA A 163 -4.31 8.22 0.30
C ALA A 163 -4.50 9.49 -0.54
N VAL A 164 -5.71 10.05 -0.59
CA VAL A 164 -6.04 11.10 -1.56
C VAL A 164 -6.51 12.39 -0.90
N ASN A 165 -6.08 13.55 -1.41
CA ASN A 165 -6.59 14.84 -0.94
C ASN A 165 -8.07 14.99 -1.24
N ARG A 166 -8.71 15.78 -0.39
CA ARG A 166 -10.11 16.18 -0.46
C ARG A 166 -10.40 17.26 -1.51
N ARG A 167 -9.38 17.79 -2.20
CA ARG A 167 -9.48 19.05 -2.98
C ARG A 167 -9.09 18.98 -4.45
N ASP A 168 -8.43 17.91 -4.90
CA ASP A 168 -7.94 17.83 -6.28
C ASP A 168 -8.80 16.86 -7.11
N PHE A 169 -9.64 17.42 -7.99
CA PHE A 169 -10.29 16.69 -9.08
C PHE A 169 -9.36 16.69 -10.32
N PRO A 170 -9.35 15.64 -11.18
CA PRO A 170 -10.25 14.49 -11.17
C PRO A 170 -9.54 13.11 -11.10
N PHE A 171 -10.04 12.24 -10.23
CA PHE A 171 -9.64 10.83 -10.14
C PHE A 171 -9.83 10.03 -11.44
N SER A 172 -10.62 10.51 -12.39
CA SER A 172 -10.86 9.82 -13.67
C SER A 172 -9.55 9.52 -14.41
N GLU A 173 -8.51 10.34 -14.20
CA GLU A 173 -7.21 10.14 -14.80
C GLU A 173 -6.42 8.98 -14.15
N PHE A 174 -6.66 8.66 -12.86
CA PHE A 174 -6.03 7.55 -12.16
C PHE A 174 -6.47 6.18 -12.71
N ASN A 175 -7.71 6.08 -13.22
CA ASN A 175 -8.24 4.85 -13.81
C ASN A 175 -7.34 4.29 -14.91
N SER A 176 -6.67 5.16 -15.66
CA SER A 176 -5.74 4.76 -16.73
C SER A 176 -4.50 4.06 -16.20
N GLY A 177 -3.97 4.48 -15.06
CA GLY A 177 -2.75 3.93 -14.47
C GLY A 177 -2.92 2.49 -13.96
N PHE A 178 -4.13 2.12 -13.52
CA PHE A 178 -4.43 0.76 -13.04
C PHE A 178 -4.45 -0.30 -14.15
N LYS A 179 -4.56 0.11 -15.43
CA LYS A 179 -4.88 -0.79 -16.54
C LYS A 179 -3.88 -1.95 -16.63
N GLY A 180 -4.39 -3.17 -16.52
CA GLY A 180 -3.63 -4.41 -16.71
C GLY A 180 -2.81 -4.88 -15.51
N LYS A 181 -2.79 -4.15 -14.39
CA LYS A 181 -2.14 -4.61 -13.14
C LYS A 181 -3.15 -5.32 -12.25
N GLN A 182 -2.74 -6.47 -11.73
CA GLN A 182 -3.53 -7.26 -10.78
C GLN A 182 -2.90 -7.16 -9.40
N PHE A 183 -3.72 -6.89 -8.40
CA PHE A 183 -3.29 -6.75 -7.02
C PHE A 183 -3.89 -7.86 -6.15
N GLU A 184 -3.21 -8.15 -5.05
CA GLU A 184 -3.80 -8.95 -3.98
C GLU A 184 -4.72 -8.04 -3.15
N ILE A 185 -4.24 -6.87 -2.73
CA ILE A 185 -5.00 -5.91 -1.94
C ILE A 185 -4.81 -4.47 -2.44
N VAL A 186 -5.91 -3.73 -2.48
CA VAL A 186 -5.93 -2.28 -2.71
C VAL A 186 -6.68 -1.61 -1.57
N LYS A 187 -6.02 -0.66 -0.90
CA LYS A 187 -6.62 0.20 0.11
C LYS A 187 -6.66 1.64 -0.39
N VAL A 188 -7.81 2.29 -0.30
CA VAL A 188 -8.00 3.69 -0.66
C VAL A 188 -8.49 4.46 0.55
N MET A 189 -7.76 5.50 0.95
CA MET A 189 -8.05 6.32 2.13
C MET A 189 -8.65 7.66 1.72
N GLU A 190 -9.65 8.11 2.49
CA GLU A 190 -10.35 9.40 2.34
C GLU A 190 -11.02 9.61 0.96
N TYR A 191 -11.62 8.55 0.42
CA TYR A 191 -12.19 8.57 -0.91
C TYR A 191 -13.49 9.41 -0.99
N PRO A 192 -13.60 10.38 -1.93
CA PRO A 192 -14.86 11.08 -2.19
C PRO A 192 -15.83 10.12 -2.88
N LEU A 193 -16.95 9.83 -2.21
CA LEU A 193 -17.83 8.74 -2.59
C LEU A 193 -18.57 8.94 -3.94
N GLU A 194 -18.67 10.18 -4.42
CA GLU A 194 -19.27 10.54 -5.72
C GLU A 194 -18.57 9.87 -6.91
N GLN A 195 -17.39 9.28 -6.69
CA GLN A 195 -16.54 8.70 -7.74
C GLN A 195 -16.37 7.18 -7.64
N LEU A 196 -17.16 6.47 -6.81
CA LEU A 196 -16.95 5.04 -6.49
C LEU A 196 -16.78 4.11 -7.71
N GLN A 197 -17.08 4.53 -8.93
CA GLN A 197 -16.74 3.82 -10.17
C GLN A 197 -15.26 3.39 -10.31
N LEU A 198 -14.33 3.93 -9.51
CA LEU A 198 -12.92 3.52 -9.47
C LEU A 198 -12.72 2.00 -9.33
N PHE A 199 -13.53 1.29 -8.53
CA PHE A 199 -13.33 -0.15 -8.33
C PHE A 199 -13.39 -0.94 -9.64
N ARG A 200 -14.08 -0.43 -10.67
CA ARG A 200 -14.17 -1.09 -11.99
C ARG A 200 -12.84 -1.16 -12.71
N SER A 201 -11.96 -0.19 -12.45
CA SER A 201 -10.62 -0.11 -13.04
C SER A 201 -9.58 -0.88 -12.22
N VAL A 202 -9.92 -1.28 -11.00
CA VAL A 202 -9.02 -1.96 -10.08
C VAL A 202 -9.25 -3.48 -10.14
N ILE A 203 -8.27 -4.22 -10.65
CA ILE A 203 -8.29 -5.69 -10.63
C ILE A 203 -7.57 -6.13 -9.34
N SER A 204 -8.33 -6.44 -8.29
CA SER A 204 -7.79 -6.86 -6.99
C SER A 204 -8.64 -7.95 -6.35
N LYS A 205 -8.03 -8.82 -5.54
CA LYS A 205 -8.77 -9.79 -4.72
C LYS A 205 -9.50 -9.11 -3.58
N TYR A 206 -8.80 -8.21 -2.89
CA TYR A 206 -9.33 -7.48 -1.74
C TYR A 206 -9.30 -5.98 -2.01
N ILE A 207 -10.41 -5.30 -1.76
CA ILE A 207 -10.52 -3.86 -1.89
C ILE A 207 -11.07 -3.28 -0.59
N GLU A 208 -10.37 -2.31 -0.02
CA GLU A 208 -10.77 -1.55 1.15
C GLU A 208 -10.83 -0.07 0.79
N ILE A 209 -11.96 0.59 1.07
CA ILE A 209 -12.14 2.02 0.80
C ILE A 209 -12.66 2.70 2.06
N ASP A 210 -11.88 3.64 2.58
CA ASP A 210 -12.32 4.56 3.63
C ASP A 210 -13.02 5.74 2.97
N CYS A 211 -14.34 5.78 3.07
CA CYS A 211 -15.21 6.79 2.50
C CYS A 211 -15.53 7.87 3.53
N LEU A 212 -15.54 9.13 3.09
CA LEU A 212 -15.88 10.27 3.97
C LEU A 212 -17.37 10.33 4.31
N PHE A 213 -18.23 9.95 3.36
CA PHE A 213 -19.69 10.00 3.49
C PHE A 213 -20.30 8.66 3.14
N CYS A 214 -21.40 8.29 3.80
CA CYS A 214 -22.18 7.12 3.43
C CYS A 214 -23.15 7.48 2.30
N ASN A 215 -23.13 6.72 1.20
CA ASN A 215 -24.21 6.70 0.22
C ASN A 215 -24.57 5.24 -0.08
N PRO A 216 -25.61 4.70 0.58
CA PRO A 216 -26.09 3.35 0.37
C PRO A 216 -26.40 3.02 -1.11
N TRP A 217 -26.85 4.01 -1.89
CA TRP A 217 -27.16 3.84 -3.31
C TRP A 217 -25.93 3.50 -4.15
N MET A 218 -24.76 4.09 -3.85
CA MET A 218 -23.53 3.76 -4.57
C MET A 218 -23.12 2.31 -4.34
N PHE A 219 -23.34 1.78 -3.13
CA PHE A 219 -23.09 0.38 -2.84
C PHE A 219 -24.08 -0.53 -3.57
N ASN A 220 -25.37 -0.17 -3.63
CA ASN A 220 -26.37 -0.86 -4.46
C ASN A 220 -25.94 -0.96 -5.93
N LEU A 221 -25.39 0.13 -6.50
CA LEU A 221 -24.85 0.10 -7.87
C LEU A 221 -23.69 -0.90 -8.02
N VAL A 222 -22.78 -0.96 -7.04
CA VAL A 222 -21.69 -1.95 -7.04
C VAL A 222 -22.25 -3.37 -7.02
N LEU A 223 -23.24 -3.63 -6.17
CA LEU A 223 -23.87 -4.95 -6.09
C LEU A 223 -24.56 -5.32 -7.40
N LYS A 224 -25.36 -4.41 -7.98
CA LYS A 224 -26.03 -4.63 -9.29
C LYS A 224 -25.02 -4.90 -10.39
N ASP A 225 -23.90 -4.17 -10.41
CA ASP A 225 -22.81 -4.37 -11.36
C ASP A 225 -22.08 -5.70 -11.13
N TRP A 226 -21.84 -6.08 -9.88
CA TRP A 226 -21.26 -7.38 -9.55
C TRP A 226 -22.22 -8.53 -9.92
N ILE A 227 -23.54 -8.36 -9.78
CA ILE A 227 -24.54 -9.38 -10.12
C ILE A 227 -24.71 -9.52 -11.64
N ASN A 228 -24.78 -8.40 -12.38
CA ASN A 228 -25.20 -8.38 -13.78
C ASN A 228 -24.09 -8.02 -14.79
N GLY A 229 -22.99 -7.38 -14.38
CA GLY A 229 -22.05 -6.69 -15.28
C GLY A 229 -21.11 -7.59 -16.08
N GLU A 230 -21.60 -8.25 -17.14
CA GLU A 230 -20.83 -9.17 -17.98
C GLU A 230 -19.48 -8.59 -18.47
N GLY A 231 -18.45 -9.44 -18.54
CA GLY A 231 -17.14 -9.11 -19.13
C GLY A 231 -16.23 -8.18 -18.31
N SER A 232 -16.59 -7.82 -17.08
CA SER A 232 -15.78 -6.93 -16.23
C SER A 232 -14.73 -7.69 -15.40
N ALA A 233 -13.45 -7.56 -15.76
CA ALA A 233 -12.33 -8.28 -15.14
C ALA A 233 -12.25 -8.14 -13.60
N TRP A 234 -12.62 -6.99 -13.04
CA TRP A 234 -12.61 -6.76 -11.59
C TRP A 234 -13.57 -7.73 -10.85
N ARG A 235 -14.74 -8.05 -11.43
CA ARG A 235 -15.76 -8.93 -10.80
C ARG A 235 -15.25 -10.34 -10.57
N ASP A 236 -14.43 -10.83 -11.51
CA ASP A 236 -13.94 -12.20 -11.50
C ASP A 236 -12.74 -12.37 -10.56
N HIS A 237 -11.95 -11.31 -10.37
CA HIS A 237 -10.80 -11.32 -9.47
C HIS A 237 -11.19 -11.00 -8.03
N LEU A 238 -12.29 -10.27 -7.80
CA LEU A 238 -12.72 -9.86 -6.47
C LEU A 238 -13.13 -11.08 -5.62
N GLU A 239 -12.58 -11.12 -4.41
CA GLU A 239 -12.94 -12.03 -3.33
C GLU A 239 -13.63 -11.27 -2.19
N ALA A 240 -13.20 -10.04 -1.89
CA ALA A 240 -13.92 -9.17 -0.96
C ALA A 240 -13.78 -7.67 -1.26
N LEU A 241 -14.87 -6.94 -1.03
CA LEU A 241 -14.92 -5.48 -1.03
C LEU A 241 -15.42 -4.97 0.32
N TYR A 242 -14.77 -3.94 0.83
CA TYR A 242 -15.11 -3.29 2.08
C TYR A 242 -15.15 -1.78 1.91
N LEU A 243 -16.27 -1.18 2.29
CA LEU A 243 -16.44 0.27 2.35
C LEU A 243 -16.65 0.67 3.80
N ARG A 244 -15.76 1.51 4.33
CA ARG A 244 -15.88 2.10 5.66
C ARG A 244 -16.36 3.52 5.58
N PHE A 245 -17.19 3.92 6.52
CA PHE A 245 -17.58 5.31 6.70
C PHE A 245 -17.88 5.61 8.17
N ASN A 246 -18.06 6.89 8.48
CA ASN A 246 -18.44 7.31 9.83
C ASN A 246 -19.92 7.00 10.10
N LYS A 247 -20.21 6.33 11.21
CA LYS A 247 -21.55 5.92 11.64
C LYS A 247 -22.50 7.13 11.79
N SER A 248 -21.99 8.32 12.11
CA SER A 248 -22.80 9.54 12.23
C SER A 248 -23.44 10.03 10.92
N HIS A 249 -23.03 9.48 9.78
CA HIS A 249 -23.52 9.84 8.46
C HIS A 249 -24.38 8.74 7.81
N LEU A 250 -24.78 7.72 8.58
CA LEU A 250 -25.62 6.63 8.08
C LEU A 250 -27.08 7.11 7.93
N PRO A 251 -27.69 7.03 6.73
CA PRO A 251 -29.11 7.31 6.55
C PRO A 251 -29.97 6.25 7.26
N ASP A 252 -31.17 6.59 7.73
CA ASP A 252 -32.04 5.64 8.46
C ASP A 252 -32.47 4.43 7.61
N ASN A 253 -32.68 4.63 6.31
CA ASN A 253 -33.15 3.61 5.36
C ASN A 253 -32.02 2.92 4.58
N TYR A 254 -30.82 2.90 5.14
CA TYR A 254 -29.64 2.40 4.44
C TYR A 254 -29.77 0.93 4.03
N GLU A 255 -30.41 0.08 4.85
CA GLU A 255 -30.62 -1.32 4.53
C GLU A 255 -31.48 -1.45 3.28
N GLU A 256 -32.66 -0.83 3.25
CA GLU A 256 -33.59 -0.90 2.12
C GLU A 256 -32.95 -0.39 0.83
N VAL A 257 -32.18 0.69 0.91
CA VAL A 257 -31.52 1.28 -0.27
C VAL A 257 -30.44 0.34 -0.83
N ILE A 258 -29.69 -0.38 0.01
CA ILE A 258 -28.60 -1.27 -0.44
C ILE A 258 -29.15 -2.45 -1.23
N ILE A 259 -30.25 -3.04 -0.78
CA ILE A 259 -30.84 -4.24 -1.39
C ILE A 259 -31.92 -3.92 -2.43
N ASP A 260 -32.23 -2.65 -2.67
CA ASP A 260 -33.28 -2.25 -3.60
C ASP A 260 -33.06 -2.84 -5.01
N GLY A 261 -34.08 -3.54 -5.52
CA GLY A 261 -34.06 -4.20 -6.83
C GLY A 261 -33.04 -5.33 -6.97
N ILE A 262 -32.56 -5.92 -5.86
CA ILE A 262 -31.68 -7.09 -5.85
C ILE A 262 -32.46 -8.30 -5.30
N GLU A 263 -32.33 -9.46 -5.94
CA GLU A 263 -32.81 -10.71 -5.37
C GLU A 263 -31.83 -11.18 -4.29
N PHE A 264 -32.33 -11.39 -3.07
CA PHE A 264 -31.50 -11.79 -1.93
C PHE A 264 -32.24 -12.76 -0.99
N GLN A 265 -31.46 -13.48 -0.19
CA GLN A 265 -31.93 -14.27 0.95
C GLN A 265 -31.40 -13.64 2.23
N ARG A 266 -32.28 -13.25 3.17
CA ARG A 266 -31.83 -12.78 4.49
C ARG A 266 -31.24 -13.94 5.27
N GLU A 267 -30.07 -13.73 5.85
CA GLU A 267 -29.34 -14.74 6.62
C GLU A 267 -29.32 -14.40 8.12
N SER A 268 -29.02 -15.38 8.96
CA SER A 268 -28.87 -15.16 10.40
C SER A 268 -27.66 -14.27 10.69
N LEU A 269 -27.80 -13.39 11.68
CA LEU A 269 -26.73 -12.51 12.18
C LEU A 269 -25.71 -13.31 13.02
N GLN A 270 -24.98 -14.20 12.37
CA GLN A 270 -23.89 -14.94 13.01
C GLN A 270 -22.56 -14.25 12.70
N LYS A 271 -21.78 -13.98 13.76
CA LYS A 271 -20.39 -13.54 13.62
C LYS A 271 -19.59 -14.70 13.04
N GLN A 272 -19.14 -14.55 11.80
CA GLN A 272 -18.27 -15.51 11.14
C GLN A 272 -16.93 -14.83 10.87
N PRO A 273 -15.79 -15.43 11.28
CA PRO A 273 -14.50 -14.97 10.82
C PRO A 273 -14.41 -15.20 9.30
N TYR A 274 -13.96 -14.19 8.57
CA TYR A 274 -13.73 -14.30 7.13
C TYR A 274 -12.23 -14.47 6.91
N ASP A 275 -11.85 -15.43 6.06
CA ASP A 275 -10.47 -15.66 5.67
C ASP A 275 -10.01 -14.51 4.75
N VAL A 276 -9.63 -13.39 5.36
CA VAL A 276 -9.05 -12.24 4.66
C VAL A 276 -7.56 -12.18 5.00
N PRO A 277 -6.67 -11.85 4.05
CA PRO A 277 -5.25 -11.78 4.36
C PRO A 277 -4.97 -10.78 5.47
N HIS A 278 -4.31 -11.27 6.51
CA HIS A 278 -3.70 -10.42 7.53
C HIS A 278 -2.49 -9.73 6.93
N PHE A 279 -2.66 -8.45 6.61
CA PHE A 279 -1.53 -7.52 6.49
C PHE A 279 -1.33 -6.81 7.84
N ASP A 280 -0.09 -6.47 8.19
CA ASP A 280 0.28 -5.86 9.49
C ASP A 280 -0.55 -4.58 9.84
N ASP A 281 -1.31 -3.99 8.91
CA ASP A 281 -2.20 -2.83 9.11
C ASP A 281 -3.71 -3.11 8.81
N ASN A 282 -4.11 -4.38 8.65
CA ASN A 282 -5.47 -4.80 8.23
C ASN A 282 -6.43 -5.09 9.41
N GLU A 283 -6.26 -4.39 10.53
CA GLU A 283 -7.09 -4.59 11.75
C GLU A 283 -8.61 -4.45 11.50
N PHE A 284 -9.02 -3.84 10.39
CA PHE A 284 -10.41 -3.51 10.08
C PHE A 284 -11.27 -4.67 9.56
N TRP A 285 -10.66 -5.76 9.07
CA TRP A 285 -11.40 -6.93 8.59
C TRP A 285 -11.93 -7.81 9.72
N GLU A 286 -11.28 -7.78 10.89
CA GLU A 286 -11.54 -8.70 12.00
C GLU A 286 -12.44 -8.12 13.09
N LEU A 287 -12.67 -6.81 13.08
CA LEU A 287 -13.30 -6.11 14.20
C LEU A 287 -14.73 -5.69 13.85
N SER A 288 -15.69 -6.47 14.37
CA SER A 288 -17.11 -6.12 14.35
C SER A 288 -17.71 -6.29 15.73
N ASN A 289 -18.22 -5.19 16.29
CA ASN A 289 -18.92 -5.24 17.58
C ASN A 289 -20.38 -5.64 17.38
N GLU A 290 -21.00 -5.13 16.33
CA GLU A 290 -22.44 -5.19 16.07
C GLU A 290 -22.69 -5.46 14.59
N MET A 291 -23.45 -6.51 14.28
CA MET A 291 -23.89 -6.84 12.91
C MET A 291 -25.36 -6.44 12.76
N HIS A 292 -25.65 -5.60 11.77
CA HIS A 292 -26.97 -5.04 11.51
C HIS A 292 -27.75 -5.91 10.53
N ALA A 293 -27.10 -6.33 9.44
CA ALA A 293 -27.73 -7.16 8.43
C ALA A 293 -26.74 -8.09 7.73
N ARG A 294 -27.30 -9.20 7.20
CA ARG A 294 -26.59 -10.18 6.39
C ARG A 294 -27.52 -10.71 5.30
N PHE A 295 -27.07 -10.66 4.05
CA PHE A 295 -27.85 -11.06 2.89
C PHE A 295 -27.01 -11.94 1.96
N GLY A 296 -27.53 -13.11 1.61
CA GLY A 296 -26.99 -13.94 0.54
C GLY A 296 -27.50 -13.45 -0.82
N ILE A 297 -26.61 -13.21 -1.77
CA ILE A 297 -26.91 -12.82 -3.15
C ILE A 297 -26.21 -13.76 -4.14
N ARG A 298 -26.67 -13.77 -5.40
CA ARG A 298 -26.08 -14.60 -6.46
C ARG A 298 -25.85 -13.80 -7.73
N ARG A 299 -24.72 -14.06 -8.38
CA ARG A 299 -24.39 -13.54 -9.70
C ARG A 299 -25.21 -14.26 -10.76
N VAL A 300 -25.81 -13.50 -11.69
CA VAL A 300 -26.74 -14.03 -12.71
C VAL A 300 -26.02 -14.94 -13.71
N THR A 301 -24.80 -14.59 -14.09
CA THR A 301 -24.10 -15.22 -15.21
C THR A 301 -23.60 -16.64 -14.93
N ASP A 302 -23.20 -16.92 -13.69
CA ASP A 302 -22.59 -18.21 -13.32
C ASP A 302 -23.07 -18.76 -11.96
N GLY A 303 -24.01 -18.09 -11.31
CA GLY A 303 -24.54 -18.51 -10.01
C GLY A 303 -23.56 -18.33 -8.84
N LYS A 304 -22.41 -17.64 -9.02
CA LYS A 304 -21.44 -17.39 -7.95
C LYS A 304 -22.14 -16.70 -6.78
N LYS A 305 -21.97 -17.25 -5.58
CA LYS A 305 -22.60 -16.74 -4.35
C LYS A 305 -21.73 -15.66 -3.71
N ALA A 306 -22.38 -14.70 -3.09
CA ALA A 306 -21.74 -13.74 -2.21
C ALA A 306 -22.63 -13.40 -1.01
N THR A 307 -21.99 -12.94 0.06
CA THR A 307 -22.65 -12.44 1.26
C THR A 307 -22.42 -10.93 1.34
N VAL A 308 -23.51 -10.18 1.49
CA VAL A 308 -23.50 -8.77 1.84
C VAL A 308 -23.67 -8.63 3.35
N ILE A 309 -22.79 -7.88 4.00
CA ILE A 309 -22.80 -7.70 5.45
C ILE A 309 -22.77 -6.21 5.77
N LEU A 310 -23.67 -5.80 6.66
CA LEU A 310 -23.75 -4.47 7.20
C LEU A 310 -23.41 -4.56 8.68
N ASP A 311 -22.27 -4.02 9.10
CA ASP A 311 -21.81 -4.12 10.48
C ASP A 311 -21.08 -2.85 10.96
N SER A 312 -20.81 -2.77 12.26
CA SER A 312 -20.20 -1.58 12.84
C SER A 312 -19.24 -1.89 13.99
N PHE A 313 -18.25 -1.01 14.13
CA PHE A 313 -17.27 -1.03 15.20
C PHE A 313 -16.94 0.41 15.62
N LYS A 314 -17.12 0.71 16.91
CA LYS A 314 -16.98 2.07 17.46
C LYS A 314 -17.78 3.08 16.61
N ASN A 315 -17.15 4.16 16.12
CA ASN A 315 -17.78 5.19 15.29
C ASN A 315 -17.72 4.89 13.79
N SER A 316 -17.38 3.65 13.40
CA SER A 316 -17.30 3.25 12.00
C SER A 316 -18.37 2.24 11.67
N PHE A 317 -18.89 2.35 10.46
CA PHE A 317 -19.84 1.42 9.87
C PHE A 317 -19.28 0.92 8.55
N TYR A 318 -19.59 -0.33 8.23
CA TYR A 318 -19.00 -1.04 7.11
C TYR A 318 -20.05 -1.69 6.24
N PHE A 319 -19.87 -1.53 4.94
CA PHE A 319 -20.55 -2.33 3.92
C PHE A 319 -19.55 -3.32 3.34
N LYS A 320 -19.85 -4.60 3.46
CA LYS A 320 -18.97 -5.69 3.02
C LYS A 320 -19.67 -6.50 1.95
N LEU A 321 -18.95 -6.83 0.90
CA LEU A 321 -19.31 -7.85 -0.09
C LEU A 321 -18.24 -8.93 -0.05
N ILE A 322 -18.62 -10.15 0.30
CA ILE A 322 -17.73 -11.30 0.48
C ILE A 322 -18.13 -12.40 -0.52
N ILE A 323 -17.22 -12.84 -1.37
CA ILE A 323 -17.53 -13.71 -2.52
C ILE A 323 -17.00 -15.13 -2.28
N GLY A 324 -17.83 -16.14 -2.53
CA GLY A 324 -17.38 -17.55 -2.56
C GLY A 324 -17.20 -18.24 -1.20
N HIS A 325 -17.76 -17.68 -0.13
CA HIS A 325 -17.79 -18.28 1.22
C HIS A 325 -19.12 -18.98 1.53
#